data_AF-A0A345P2K6-F1
#
_entry.id   AF-A0A345P2K6-F1
#
_cell.length_a   1.000
_cell.length_b   1.000
_cell.length_c   1.000
_cell.angle_alpha   90.00
_cell.angle_beta   90.00
_cell.angle_gamma   90.00
#
_symmetry.space_group_name_H-M   'P 1'
#
loop_
_entity.id
_entity.type
_entity.pdbx_description
1 polymer ?
#
loop_
_entity_poly.entity_id
_entity_poly.type
_entity_poly.pdbx_seq_one_letter_code
_entity_poly.pdbx_strand_id
1 'polypeptide(L)'
;MNRASKTLLMGSLAAGLILIQASCSKEPSPPKPAVVDNGRPETRSIEAADSIGYNGKEIRHKLDKALDANDATSKQMDQAANQ
;
A
#
# COMPACT_ATOMS: atom_id res chain seq x y z
N MET A 1 -20.22 21.86 72.37
CA MET A 1 -21.46 22.56 71.96
C MET A 1 -21.11 23.66 70.96
N ASN A 2 -21.84 23.65 69.84
CA ASN A 2 -22.17 24.77 68.95
C ASN A 2 -21.20 25.32 67.90
N ARG A 3 -21.68 25.13 66.64
CA ARG A 3 -21.58 25.96 65.42
C ARG A 3 -20.31 25.70 64.59
N ALA A 4 -20.36 25.41 63.30
CA ALA A 4 -21.35 25.78 62.29
C ALA A 4 -21.47 24.72 61.19
N SER A 5 -22.72 24.37 60.89
CA SER A 5 -23.15 23.85 59.60
C SER A 5 -22.73 24.77 58.45
N LYS A 6 -22.64 24.18 57.25
CA LYS A 6 -22.54 24.78 55.91
C LYS A 6 -21.13 24.79 55.31
N THR A 7 -20.75 23.66 54.72
CA THR A 7 -20.11 23.71 53.40
C THR A 7 -20.87 22.75 52.50
N LEU A 8 -21.85 23.37 51.86
CA LEU A 8 -22.77 22.82 50.88
C LEU A 8 -21.98 22.30 49.67
N LEU A 9 -22.44 21.16 49.14
CA LEU A 9 -22.30 20.70 47.75
C LEU A 9 -21.55 21.64 46.80
N MET A 10 -20.40 21.22 46.28
CA MET A 10 -19.95 21.51 44.91
C MET A 10 -18.78 20.57 44.57
N GLY A 11 -18.90 19.83 43.48
CA GLY A 11 -17.87 18.87 43.04
C GLY A 11 -18.42 17.54 42.53
N SER A 12 -19.73 17.45 42.31
CA SER A 12 -20.31 16.47 41.40
C SER A 12 -19.78 16.72 39.98
N LEU A 13 -19.47 15.63 39.28
CA LEU A 13 -19.48 15.56 37.80
C LEU A 13 -18.23 15.97 36.99
N ALA A 14 -17.00 15.89 37.53
CA ALA A 14 -15.78 16.14 36.74
C ALA A 14 -15.05 14.86 36.24
N ALA A 15 -15.57 13.65 36.48
CA ALA A 15 -14.90 12.39 36.12
C ALA A 15 -15.48 11.69 34.86
N GLY A 16 -16.54 12.23 34.25
CA GLY A 16 -17.26 11.54 33.17
C GLY A 16 -16.83 11.90 31.74
N LEU A 17 -16.04 12.96 31.54
CA LEU A 17 -15.86 13.55 30.20
C LEU A 17 -14.62 13.09 29.41
N ILE A 18 -13.80 12.19 29.96
CA ILE A 18 -12.54 11.76 29.33
C ILE A 18 -12.71 10.52 28.41
N LEU A 19 -13.85 9.82 28.48
CA LEU A 19 -14.04 8.54 27.79
C LEU A 19 -14.51 8.63 26.32
N ILE A 20 -14.72 9.82 25.76
CA ILE A 20 -15.38 9.99 24.45
C ILE A 20 -14.38 10.08 23.27
N GLN A 21 -13.07 10.02 23.51
CA GLN A 21 -12.04 10.22 22.46
C GLN A 21 -11.57 8.92 21.78
N ALA A 22 -12.05 7.74 22.17
CA ALA A 22 -11.54 6.46 21.67
C ALA A 22 -12.33 5.85 20.49
N SER A 23 -13.46 6.41 20.07
CA SER A 23 -14.39 5.73 19.15
C SER A 23 -14.31 6.13 17.68
N CYS A 24 -13.25 6.81 17.23
CA CYS A 24 -13.00 7.04 15.80
C CYS A 24 -11.83 6.19 15.30
N SER A 25 -11.88 4.88 15.58
CA SER A 25 -11.00 3.93 14.91
C SER A 25 -11.55 3.70 13.51
N LYS A 26 -10.92 4.34 12.51
CA LYS A 26 -11.16 4.06 11.10
C LYS A 26 -10.95 2.56 10.89
N GLU A 27 -11.98 1.86 10.40
CA GLU A 27 -11.89 0.43 10.12
C GLU A 27 -10.63 0.14 9.29
N PRO A 28 -9.86 -0.92 9.65
CA PRO A 28 -8.70 -1.31 8.87
C PRO A 28 -9.18 -1.63 7.47
N SER A 29 -8.72 -0.85 6.49
CA SER A 29 -9.05 -1.05 5.09
C SER A 29 -8.72 -2.50 4.70
N PRO A 30 -9.62 -3.19 3.99
CA PRO A 30 -9.39 -4.58 3.61
C PRO A 30 -8.05 -4.74 2.89
N PRO A 31 -7.34 -5.87 3.11
CA PRO A 31 -6.08 -6.12 2.46
C PRO A 31 -6.26 -6.01 0.95
N LYS A 32 -5.43 -5.17 0.31
CA LYS A 32 -5.43 -5.04 -1.15
C LYS A 32 -5.17 -6.43 -1.75
N PRO A 33 -5.91 -6.83 -2.81
CA PRO A 33 -5.65 -8.08 -3.51
C PRO A 33 -4.18 -8.18 -3.88
N ALA A 34 -3.60 -9.38 -3.75
CA ALA A 34 -2.26 -9.63 -4.23
C ALA A 34 -2.20 -9.27 -5.72
N VAL A 35 -1.30 -8.35 -6.08
CA VAL A 35 -1.04 -8.04 -7.48
C VAL A 35 -0.36 -9.27 -8.08
N VAL A 36 -1.04 -9.93 -9.01
CA VAL A 36 -0.45 -11.03 -9.78
C VAL A 36 0.63 -10.42 -10.68
N ASP A 37 1.88 -10.79 -10.45
CA ASP A 37 3.02 -10.39 -11.28
C ASP A 37 3.03 -11.26 -12.55
N ASN A 38 2.59 -10.66 -13.67
CA ASN A 38 2.56 -11.31 -14.99
C ASN A 38 3.76 -10.92 -15.87
N GLY A 39 4.75 -10.18 -15.34
CA GLY A 39 5.93 -9.77 -16.12
C GLY A 39 6.96 -10.89 -16.26
N ARG A 40 7.96 -10.70 -17.13
CA ARG A 40 9.04 -11.68 -17.33
C ARG A 40 9.82 -11.85 -16.01
N PRO A 41 10.11 -13.07 -15.54
CA PRO A 41 10.76 -13.28 -14.24
C PRO A 41 12.17 -12.69 -14.19
N GLU A 42 12.90 -12.70 -15.30
CA GLU A 42 14.26 -12.16 -15.43
C GLU A 42 14.33 -10.62 -15.33
N THR A 43 13.24 -9.91 -15.62
CA THR A 43 13.20 -8.45 -15.57
C THR A 43 12.64 -7.91 -14.25
N ARG A 44 12.23 -8.79 -13.34
CA ARG A 44 11.63 -8.41 -12.05
C ARG A 44 12.53 -7.53 -11.20
N SER A 45 13.85 -7.72 -11.27
CA SER A 45 14.83 -6.92 -10.52
C SER A 45 14.81 -5.43 -10.89
N ILE A 46 14.31 -5.07 -12.07
CA ILE A 46 14.20 -3.68 -12.53
C ILE A 46 13.21 -2.87 -11.69
N GLU A 47 12.22 -3.52 -11.07
CA GLU A 47 11.30 -2.83 -10.14
C GLU A 47 12.04 -2.27 -8.92
N ALA A 48 13.22 -2.79 -8.57
CA ALA A 48 14.03 -2.24 -7.48
C ALA A 48 14.47 -0.78 -7.75
N ALA A 49 14.45 -0.32 -9.00
CA ALA A 49 14.72 1.08 -9.34
C ALA A 49 13.69 2.05 -8.71
N ASP A 50 12.51 1.57 -8.30
CA ASP A 50 11.53 2.31 -7.50
C ASP A 50 12.16 2.87 -6.21
N SER A 51 13.11 2.12 -5.62
CA SER A 51 13.75 2.50 -4.35
C SER A 51 14.68 3.72 -4.44
N ILE A 52 15.11 4.07 -5.65
CA ILE A 52 16.04 5.19 -5.91
C ILE A 52 15.38 6.31 -6.73
N GLY A 53 14.05 6.30 -6.87
CA GLY A 53 13.29 7.39 -7.48
C GLY A 53 13.00 7.26 -8.97
N TYR A 54 13.32 6.12 -9.60
CA TYR A 54 12.84 5.81 -10.95
C TYR A 54 11.50 5.07 -10.90
N ASN A 55 10.74 5.06 -12.00
CA ASN A 55 9.56 4.21 -12.11
C ASN A 55 9.97 2.84 -12.67
N GLY A 56 10.53 2.00 -11.81
CA GLY A 56 11.02 0.66 -12.12
C GLY A 56 9.94 -0.24 -12.72
N LYS A 57 8.69 -0.13 -12.28
CA LYS A 57 7.56 -0.90 -12.86
C LYS A 57 7.29 -0.53 -14.32
N GLU A 58 7.25 0.76 -14.64
CA GLU A 58 7.05 1.21 -16.02
C GLU A 58 8.27 0.87 -16.90
N ILE A 59 9.48 0.95 -16.34
CA ILE A 59 10.70 0.52 -17.05
C ILE A 59 10.64 -0.98 -17.37
N ARG A 60 10.31 -1.82 -16.37
CA ARG A 60 10.12 -3.27 -16.56
C ARG A 60 9.09 -3.56 -17.63
N HIS A 61 7.93 -2.91 -17.58
CA HIS A 61 6.86 -3.09 -18.56
C HIS A 61 7.30 -2.79 -20.00
N LYS A 62 8.03 -1.69 -20.19
CA LYS A 62 8.56 -1.33 -21.52
C LYS A 62 9.64 -2.31 -21.99
N LEU A 63 10.51 -2.75 -21.08
CA LEU A 63 11.54 -3.72 -21.37
C LEU A 63 10.95 -5.08 -21.78
N ASP A 64 9.96 -5.58 -21.04
CA ASP A 64 9.26 -6.83 -21.34
C ASP A 64 8.64 -6.79 -22.73
N LYS A 65 7.94 -5.70 -23.07
CA LYS A 65 7.38 -5.52 -24.42
C LYS A 65 8.43 -5.53 -25.53
N ALA A 66 9.59 -4.94 -25.29
CA ALA A 66 10.66 -4.92 -26.27
C ALA A 66 11.26 -6.32 -26.48
N LEU A 67 11.39 -7.10 -25.40
CA LEU A 67 11.88 -8.48 -25.45
C LEU A 67 10.87 -9.39 -26.15
N ASP A 68 9.58 -9.26 -25.85
CA ASP A 68 8.52 -10.01 -26.55
C ASP A 68 8.51 -9.72 -28.06
N ALA A 69 8.70 -8.46 -28.45
CA ALA A 69 8.80 -8.06 -29.86
C ALA A 69 10.06 -8.62 -30.54
N ASN A 70 11.17 -8.70 -29.80
CA ASN A 70 12.41 -9.30 -30.30
C ASN A 70 12.23 -10.81 -30.51
N ASP A 71 11.67 -11.53 -29.53
CA ASP A 71 11.38 -12.96 -29.62
C ASP A 71 10.44 -13.28 -30.79
N ALA A 72 9.42 -12.44 -31.02
CA ALA A 72 8.52 -12.58 -32.17
C ALA A 72 9.26 -12.43 -33.50
N THR A 73 10.19 -11.46 -33.58
CA THR A 73 11.02 -11.23 -34.77
C THR A 73 11.94 -12.41 -35.03
N SER A 74 12.63 -12.92 -33.99
CA SER A 74 13.51 -14.08 -34.11
C SER A 74 12.76 -15.31 -34.63
N LYS A 75 11.55 -15.57 -34.12
CA LYS A 75 10.69 -16.65 -34.61
C LYS A 75 10.32 -16.49 -36.08
N GLN A 76 10.02 -15.27 -36.53
CA GLN A 76 9.73 -15.01 -37.95
C GLN A 76 10.95 -15.26 -38.83
N MET A 77 12.14 -14.86 -38.38
CA MET A 77 13.39 -15.11 -39.10
C MET A 77 13.70 -16.60 -39.18
N ASP A 78 13.54 -17.34 -38.09
CA ASP A 78 13.74 -18.80 -38.08
C ASP A 78 12.75 -19.51 -39.02
N GLN A 79 11.50 -19.06 -39.06
CA GLN A 79 10.51 -19.58 -40.01
C GLN A 79 10.84 -19.25 -41.47
N ALA A 80 11.43 -18.09 -41.74
CA ALA A 80 11.84 -17.70 -43.08
C ALA A 80 13.12 -18.43 -43.53
N ALA A 81 14.05 -18.69 -42.61
CA ALA A 81 15.31 -19.37 -42.90
C ALA A 81 15.17 -20.90 -43.07
N ASN A 82 14.13 -21.49 -42.48
CA ASN A 82 13.84 -22.93 -42.56
C ASN A 82 12.75 -23.28 -43.60
N GLN A 83 12.40 -22.35 -44.49
CA GLN A 83 11.59 -22.56 -45.70
C GLN A 83 12.51 -22.68 -46.92
#